data_AF-A0AAU1QGM8-F1
#
_entry.id   AF-A0AAU1QGM8-F1
#
_cell.length_a   1.000
_cell.length_b   1.000
_cell.length_c   1.000
_cell.angle_alpha   90.00
_cell.angle_beta   90.00
_cell.angle_gamma   90.00
#
_symmetry.space_group_name_H-M   'P 1'
#
loop_
_entity.id
_entity.type
_entity.pdbx_description
1 polymer ?
#
loop_
_entity_poly.entity_id
_entity_poly.type
_entity_poly.pdbx_seq_one_letter_code
_entity_poly.pdbx_strand_id
1 'polypeptide(L)'
;MMSLRLPSIAAGALVVLAFSPMAHAAPIARRDVCTTAMAAAGNAENDYNAIKKDLERRIADDGHPDKSELQALQDADAKRVMSASQAQRACGLL
;
A
#
# COMPACT_ATOMS: atom_id res chain seq x y z
N MET A 1 2.81 -3.87 67.98
CA MET A 1 1.34 -3.70 67.99
C MET A 1 0.83 -3.95 66.59
N MET A 2 -0.16 -4.85 66.50
CA MET A 2 -1.08 -5.15 65.39
C MET A 2 -0.48 -5.50 64.01
N SER A 3 -0.65 -6.74 63.53
CA SER A 3 -1.89 -7.33 62.97
C SER A 3 -2.10 -6.90 61.52
N LEU A 4 -2.53 -7.72 60.56
CA LEU A 4 -2.91 -9.14 60.52
C LEU A 4 -2.80 -9.53 59.04
N ARG A 5 -2.41 -10.77 58.74
CA ARG A 5 -2.71 -11.39 57.44
C ARG A 5 -4.21 -11.69 57.40
N LEU A 6 -4.84 -11.59 56.21
CA LEU A 6 -5.57 -12.71 55.59
C LEU A 6 -6.11 -12.32 54.19
N PRO A 7 -6.19 -13.28 53.26
CA PRO A 7 -6.67 -13.10 51.90
C PRO A 7 -8.20 -13.25 51.86
N SER A 8 -8.86 -12.56 50.94
CA SER A 8 -10.26 -12.82 50.60
C SER A 8 -10.33 -13.27 49.14
N ILE A 9 -10.57 -14.56 48.98
CA ILE A 9 -10.98 -15.21 47.73
C ILE A 9 -12.47 -14.90 47.57
N ALA A 10 -12.85 -14.31 46.43
CA ALA A 10 -14.22 -14.34 45.97
C ALA A 10 -14.22 -14.77 44.49
N ALA A 11 -14.70 -15.98 44.28
CA ALA A 11 -14.89 -16.60 42.98
C ALA A 11 -15.94 -15.83 42.18
N GLY A 12 -15.54 -15.27 41.04
CA GLY A 12 -16.45 -14.77 40.00
C GLY A 12 -16.39 -15.71 38.81
N ALA A 13 -17.37 -16.59 38.70
CA ALA A 13 -17.54 -17.50 37.57
C ALA A 13 -17.99 -16.74 36.30
N LEU A 14 -17.40 -17.15 35.17
CA LEU A 14 -17.96 -17.20 33.81
C LEU A 14 -18.74 -15.98 33.28
N VAL A 15 -18.17 -15.31 32.27
CA VAL A 15 -18.66 -15.43 30.88
C VAL A 15 -17.43 -15.30 29.97
N VAL A 16 -16.98 -16.42 29.39
CA VAL A 16 -16.23 -16.38 28.13
C VAL A 16 -17.23 -15.82 27.12
N LEU A 17 -17.20 -14.51 26.91
CA LEU A 17 -17.78 -13.93 25.73
C LEU A 17 -16.91 -14.44 24.59
N ALA A 18 -17.31 -15.60 24.09
CA ALA A 18 -17.12 -15.98 22.72
C ALA A 18 -17.74 -14.86 21.87
N PHE A 19 -17.00 -13.76 21.74
CA PHE A 19 -17.07 -12.95 20.54
C PHE A 19 -16.58 -13.88 19.46
N SER A 20 -17.54 -14.61 18.90
CA SER A 20 -17.47 -15.13 17.56
C SER A 20 -16.76 -14.05 16.73
N PRO A 21 -15.70 -14.38 15.97
CA PRO A 21 -15.26 -13.49 14.92
C PRO A 21 -16.43 -13.43 13.94
N MET A 22 -17.33 -12.46 14.18
CA MET A 22 -18.42 -12.15 13.29
C MET A 22 -17.76 -11.82 11.97
N ALA A 23 -17.98 -12.73 11.04
CA ALA A 23 -18.07 -12.52 9.62
C ALA A 23 -16.95 -11.68 9.02
N HIS A 24 -16.14 -12.38 8.23
CA HIS A 24 -15.38 -11.89 7.10
C HIS A 24 -16.24 -10.99 6.18
N ALA A 25 -16.56 -9.78 6.61
CA ALA A 25 -17.16 -8.74 5.80
C ALA A 25 -16.03 -7.91 5.18
N ALA A 26 -15.24 -8.50 4.28
CA ALA A 26 -14.31 -7.72 3.45
C ALA A 26 -13.86 -8.34 2.12
N PRO A 27 -14.62 -9.20 1.38
CA PRO A 27 -14.16 -9.57 0.04
C PRO A 27 -14.37 -8.44 -0.98
N ILE A 28 -15.44 -7.64 -0.84
CA ILE A 28 -15.81 -6.65 -1.87
C ILE A 28 -14.94 -5.39 -1.74
N ALA A 29 -14.88 -4.78 -0.55
CA ALA A 29 -14.11 -3.55 -0.34
C ALA A 29 -12.60 -3.73 -0.63
N ARG A 30 -12.01 -4.89 -0.31
CA ARG A 30 -10.60 -5.15 -0.65
C ARG A 30 -10.37 -5.36 -2.14
N ARG A 31 -11.33 -5.97 -2.85
CA ARG A 31 -11.23 -6.17 -4.30
C ARG A 31 -11.22 -4.83 -5.03
N ASP A 32 -12.10 -3.91 -4.64
CA ASP A 32 -12.18 -2.57 -5.25
C ASP A 32 -10.91 -1.74 -4.98
N VAL A 33 -10.35 -1.84 -3.77
CA VAL A 33 -9.08 -1.17 -3.40
C VAL A 33 -7.90 -1.75 -4.19
N CYS A 34 -7.80 -3.07 -4.34
CA CYS A 34 -6.76 -3.70 -5.16
C CYS A 34 -6.90 -3.32 -6.64
N THR A 35 -8.11 -3.37 -7.22
CA THR A 35 -8.34 -2.98 -8.61
C THR A 35 -7.96 -1.53 -8.87
N THR A 36 -8.34 -0.62 -7.96
CA THR A 36 -7.97 0.80 -8.06
C THR A 36 -6.47 1.01 -7.97
N ALA A 37 -5.80 0.34 -7.03
CA ALA A 37 -4.36 0.45 -6.87
C ALA A 37 -3.59 -0.13 -8.07
N MET A 38 -4.06 -1.23 -8.66
CA MET A 38 -3.50 -1.80 -9.89
C MET A 38 -3.68 -0.85 -11.08
N ALA A 39 -4.85 -0.20 -11.22
CA ALA A 39 -5.06 0.80 -12.26
C ALA A 39 -4.13 2.01 -12.09
N ALA A 40 -3.93 2.49 -10.85
CA ALA A 40 -3.00 3.56 -10.56
C ALA A 40 -1.55 3.19 -10.89
N ALA A 41 -1.13 1.96 -10.56
CA ALA A 41 0.19 1.44 -10.91
C ALA A 41 0.39 1.35 -12.42
N GLY A 42 -0.60 0.83 -13.16
CA GLY A 42 -0.57 0.77 -14.61
C GLY A 42 -0.51 2.15 -15.27
N ASN A 43 -1.25 3.13 -14.75
CA ASN A 43 -1.17 4.51 -15.25
C ASN A 43 0.22 5.12 -15.00
N ALA A 44 0.81 4.93 -13.82
CA ALA A 44 2.15 5.43 -13.53
C ALA A 44 3.23 4.76 -14.40
N GLU A 45 3.08 3.48 -14.72
CA GLU A 45 3.94 2.78 -15.67
C GLU A 45 3.81 3.34 -17.09
N ASN A 46 2.59 3.58 -17.55
CA ASN A 46 2.32 4.18 -18.85
C ASN A 46 2.91 5.60 -18.95
N ASP A 47 2.75 6.42 -17.91
CA ASP A 47 3.33 7.78 -17.84
C ASP A 47 4.86 7.72 -17.99
N TYR A 48 5.53 6.86 -17.21
CA TYR A 48 6.98 6.66 -17.28
C TYR A 48 7.43 6.21 -18.68
N ASN A 49 6.75 5.23 -19.27
CA ASN A 49 7.08 4.70 -20.59
C ASN A 49 6.87 5.75 -21.69
N ALA A 50 5.84 6.59 -21.56
CA ALA A 50 5.58 7.67 -22.51
C ALA A 50 6.70 8.72 -22.48
N ILE A 51 7.11 9.18 -21.29
CA ILE A 51 8.21 10.15 -21.13
C ILE A 51 9.52 9.55 -21.64
N LYS A 52 9.82 8.29 -21.27
CA LYS A 52 11.00 7.59 -21.73
C LYS A 52 11.05 7.51 -23.26
N LYS A 53 9.94 7.11 -23.90
CA LYS A 53 9.86 6.99 -25.36
C LYS A 53 9.99 8.34 -26.06
N ASP A 54 9.46 9.42 -25.49
CA ASP A 54 9.64 10.76 -26.03
C ASP A 54 11.12 11.18 -25.97
N LEU A 55 11.77 10.99 -24.82
CA LEU A 55 13.21 11.25 -24.65
C LEU A 55 14.07 10.46 -25.64
N GLU A 56 13.81 9.16 -25.78
CA GLU A 56 14.52 8.30 -26.74
C GLU A 56 14.34 8.78 -28.18
N ARG A 57 13.13 9.21 -28.55
CA ARG A 57 12.86 9.77 -29.88
C ARG A 57 13.65 11.06 -30.11
N ARG A 58 13.59 12.01 -29.16
CA ARG A 58 14.33 13.28 -29.29
C ARG A 58 15.83 13.04 -29.42
N ILE A 59 16.39 12.10 -28.65
CA ILE A 59 17.81 11.72 -28.77
C ILE A 59 18.11 11.13 -30.16
N ALA A 60 17.22 10.30 -30.71
CA ALA A 60 17.37 9.75 -32.05
C ALA A 60 17.31 10.82 -33.15
N ASP A 61 16.60 11.92 -32.91
CA ASP A 61 16.50 13.09 -33.78
C ASP A 61 17.58 14.17 -33.48
N ASP A 62 18.74 13.76 -32.92
CA ASP A 62 19.88 14.62 -32.50
C ASP A 62 19.55 15.68 -31.44
N GLY A 63 18.43 15.54 -30.74
CA GLY A 63 18.05 16.36 -29.59
C GLY A 63 18.84 16.00 -28.32
N HIS A 64 19.06 16.98 -27.46
CA HIS A 64 19.76 16.81 -26.18
C HIS A 64 18.81 17.12 -25.02
N PRO A 65 18.32 16.10 -24.29
CA PRO A 65 17.46 16.32 -23.15
C PRO A 65 18.13 17.18 -22.09
N ASP A 66 17.41 18.18 -21.58
CA ASP A 66 17.92 19.00 -20.50
C ASP A 66 17.69 18.34 -19.12
N LYS A 67 18.21 18.99 -18.07
CA LYS A 67 18.09 18.48 -16.70
C LYS A 67 16.65 18.34 -16.23
N SER A 68 15.75 19.22 -16.68
CA SER A 68 14.34 19.19 -16.27
C SER A 68 13.61 17.99 -16.87
N GLU A 69 13.93 17.63 -18.11
CA GLU A 69 13.37 16.47 -18.78
C GLU A 69 13.89 15.15 -18.19
N LEU A 70 15.18 15.11 -17.83
CA LEU A 70 15.77 13.99 -17.10
C LEU A 70 15.19 13.87 -15.68
N GLN A 71 14.91 14.98 -15.02
CA GLN A 71 14.23 14.99 -13.71
C GLN A 71 12.80 14.46 -13.83
N ALA A 72 12.05 14.88 -14.87
CA ALA A 72 10.70 14.39 -15.10
C ALA A 72 10.66 12.86 -15.30
N LEU A 73 11.65 12.29 -15.99
CA LEU A 73 11.79 10.82 -16.11
C LEU A 73 12.04 10.15 -14.75
N GLN A 74 12.92 10.72 -13.92
CA GLN A 74 13.19 10.20 -12.58
C GLN A 74 11.99 10.29 -11.65
N ASP A 75 11.25 11.39 -11.69
CA ASP A 75 10.03 11.57 -10.89
C ASP A 75 8.94 10.59 -11.32
N ALA A 76 8.79 10.36 -12.63
CA ALA A 76 7.87 9.36 -13.17
C ALA A 76 8.27 7.93 -12.76
N ASP A 77 9.56 7.61 -12.74
CA ASP A 77 10.04 6.31 -12.27
C ASP A 77 9.78 6.10 -10.77
N ALA A 78 10.06 7.12 -9.95
CA ALA A 78 9.75 7.07 -8.52
C ALA A 78 8.25 6.85 -8.29
N LYS A 79 7.38 7.55 -9.02
CA LYS A 79 5.92 7.36 -8.98
C LYS A 79 5.52 5.94 -9.40
N ARG A 80 6.12 5.40 -10.47
CA ARG A 80 5.89 4.03 -10.95
C ARG A 80 6.20 3.01 -9.87
N VAL A 81 7.40 3.08 -9.28
CA VAL A 81 7.84 2.16 -8.22
C VAL A 81 6.92 2.26 -7.00
N MET A 82 6.64 3.48 -6.53
CA MET A 82 5.77 3.72 -5.38
C MET A 82 4.35 3.20 -5.61
N SER A 83 3.80 3.37 -6.81
CA SER A 83 2.45 2.91 -7.16
C SER A 83 2.40 1.38 -7.25
N ALA A 84 3.42 0.75 -7.83
CA ALA A 84 3.55 -0.70 -7.88
C ALA A 84 3.60 -1.32 -6.47
N SER A 85 4.43 -0.77 -5.57
CA SER A 85 4.48 -1.24 -4.18
C SER A 85 3.17 -1.03 -3.42
N GLN A 86 2.45 0.07 -3.69
CA GLN A 86 1.12 0.30 -3.12
C GLN A 86 0.10 -0.71 -3.63
N ALA A 87 0.12 -1.03 -4.93
CA ALA A 87 -0.73 -2.06 -5.51
C ALA A 87 -0.45 -3.44 -4.89
N GLN A 88 0.82 -3.82 -4.73
CA GLN A 88 1.18 -5.07 -4.05
C GLN A 88 0.62 -5.13 -2.62
N ARG A 89 0.73 -4.05 -1.84
CA ARG A 89 0.15 -3.98 -0.48
C ARG A 89 -1.36 -4.09 -0.49
N ALA A 90 -2.02 -3.34 -1.37
CA ALA A 90 -3.48 -3.33 -1.51
C ALA A 90 -4.05 -4.70 -1.91
N CYS A 91 -3.31 -5.45 -2.72
CA CYS A 91 -3.69 -6.77 -3.20
C CYS A 91 -3.22 -7.92 -2.29
N GLY A 92 -2.44 -7.64 -1.23
CA GLY A 92 -1.90 -8.65 -0.32
C GLY A 92 -0.80 -9.54 -0.92
N LEU A 93 0.04 -8.96 -1.79
CA LEU A 93 1.11 -9.64 -2.53
C LEU A 93 2.53 -9.36 -1.95
N LEU A 94 2.62 -8.89 -0.70
CA LEU A 94 3.86 -8.55 0.00
C LEU A 94 4.05 -9.41 1.25
#